data_AF-A0A519SXY6-F1
#
_entry.id   AF-A0A519SXY6-F1
#
_cell.length_a   1.000
_cell.length_b   1.000
_cell.length_c   1.000
_cell.angle_alpha   90.00
_cell.angle_beta   90.00
_cell.angle_gamma   90.00
#
_symmetry.space_group_name_H-M   'P 1'
#
loop_
_entity.id
_entity.type
_entity.pdbx_description
1 polymer ?
#
loop_
_entity_poly.entity_id
_entity_poly.type
_entity_poly.pdbx_seq_one_letter_code
_entity_poly.pdbx_strand_id
1 'polypeptide(L)'
;MDRLDWSMGKRAIEKKNLVILDMIATNNWKRPIYFSSTVAPADYMNLEPYFQLEGMAYRLLPLRAPNYNPRGDEGYVEKPICYDDLMNKFAYRGLNNANVFYDENNLRFPANYRDKFARLASAYVEANDLAKAKEVANKCLTVMPDAAIPFDYYTPQLVPVLYAVGEKDKANAIMDKLTARSTQVLSYYQTHDGALFDDAQRGYLLTLQSVAQAAQQVGDQARYQKAMVVLSPYLGQGGGQ
;
A
#
# COMPACT_ATOMS: atom_id res chain seq x y z
N MET A 1 -8.27 17.86 -24.27
CA MET A 1 -6.84 18.25 -24.15
C MET A 1 -6.07 16.98 -24.45
N ASP A 2 -5.42 16.92 -25.61
CA ASP A 2 -4.98 15.63 -26.21
C ASP A 2 -3.46 15.52 -26.20
N ARG A 3 -2.79 16.15 -25.22
CA ARG A 3 -1.32 16.23 -25.15
C ARG A 3 -0.82 15.77 -23.79
N LEU A 4 -0.02 14.70 -23.79
CA LEU A 4 0.74 14.24 -22.64
C LEU A 4 2.05 15.05 -22.56
N ASP A 5 2.32 15.68 -21.42
CA ASP A 5 3.48 16.55 -21.22
C ASP A 5 4.14 16.21 -19.87
N TRP A 6 5.35 15.65 -19.89
CA TRP A 6 6.05 15.28 -18.67
C TRP A 6 7.57 15.34 -18.87
N SER A 7 8.28 15.46 -17.75
CA SER A 7 9.74 15.39 -17.73
C SER A 7 10.16 14.08 -17.08
N MET A 8 10.96 13.29 -17.80
CA MET A 8 11.65 12.14 -17.23
C MET A 8 12.77 12.56 -16.24
N GLY A 9 13.05 13.85 -16.06
CA GLY A 9 14.15 14.31 -15.21
C GLY A 9 15.53 13.98 -15.80
N LYS A 10 16.58 14.16 -15.00
CA LYS A 10 17.98 13.94 -15.41
C LYS A 10 18.36 12.47 -15.21
N ARG A 11 17.90 11.59 -16.09
CA ARG A 11 18.28 10.16 -16.10
C ARG A 11 18.77 9.74 -17.48
N ALA A 12 19.67 8.76 -17.53
CA ALA A 12 20.01 8.10 -18.79
C ALA A 12 18.77 7.39 -19.34
N ILE A 13 18.59 7.44 -20.66
CA ILE A 13 17.50 6.73 -21.33
C ILE A 13 18.00 5.33 -21.65
N GLU A 14 17.38 4.31 -21.06
CA GLU A 14 17.66 2.91 -21.34
C GLU A 14 16.75 2.37 -22.46
N LYS A 15 17.09 1.20 -23.00
CA LYS A 15 16.30 0.54 -24.04
C LYS A 15 14.84 0.33 -23.63
N LYS A 16 14.59 -0.02 -22.35
CA LYS A 16 13.23 -0.17 -21.81
C LYS A 16 12.41 1.12 -21.91
N ASN A 17 13.05 2.28 -21.71
CA ASN A 17 12.39 3.58 -21.79
C ASN A 17 12.03 3.91 -23.24
N LEU A 18 12.92 3.64 -24.19
CA LEU A 18 12.65 3.88 -25.62
C LEU A 18 11.44 3.08 -26.13
N VAL A 19 11.31 1.82 -25.70
CA VAL A 19 10.15 0.98 -26.07
C VAL A 19 8.86 1.58 -25.50
N ILE A 20 8.86 2.01 -24.23
CA ILE A 20 7.68 2.66 -23.63
C ILE A 20 7.31 3.95 -24.38
N LEU A 21 8.30 4.78 -24.73
CA LEU A 21 8.07 6.02 -25.48
C LEU A 21 7.50 5.74 -26.87
N ASP A 22 8.04 4.75 -27.58
CA ASP A 22 7.53 4.34 -28.90
C ASP A 22 6.09 3.83 -28.82
N MET A 23 5.77 2.99 -27.82
CA MET A 23 4.41 2.54 -27.57
C MET A 23 3.46 3.72 -27.31
N ILE A 24 3.85 4.69 -26.48
CA ILE A 24 3.02 5.87 -26.20
C ILE A 24 2.82 6.72 -27.47
N ALA A 25 3.89 6.96 -28.23
CA ALA A 25 3.88 7.82 -29.41
C ALA A 25 3.08 7.24 -30.58
N THR A 26 3.11 5.92 -30.78
CA THR A 26 2.51 5.26 -31.94
C THR A 26 1.07 4.76 -31.70
N ASN A 27 0.71 4.49 -30.44
CA ASN A 27 -0.58 3.89 -30.09
C ASN A 27 -1.79 4.82 -30.31
N ASN A 28 -1.60 6.16 -30.29
CA ASN A 28 -2.68 7.15 -30.46
C ASN A 28 -3.90 6.88 -29.56
N TRP A 29 -3.66 6.42 -28.33
CA TRP A 29 -4.69 6.04 -27.34
C TRP A 29 -5.71 4.99 -27.82
N LYS A 30 -5.41 4.25 -28.90
CA LYS A 30 -6.31 3.21 -29.44
C LYS A 30 -6.39 1.97 -28.54
N ARG A 31 -5.30 1.66 -27.84
CA ARG A 31 -5.24 0.59 -26.83
C ARG A 31 -4.85 1.17 -25.46
N PRO A 32 -5.40 0.67 -24.36
CA PRO A 32 -4.96 1.11 -23.05
C PRO A 32 -3.53 0.62 -22.77
N ILE A 33 -2.70 1.49 -22.21
CA ILE A 33 -1.33 1.17 -21.77
C ILE A 33 -1.36 1.04 -20.26
N TYR A 34 -0.88 -0.08 -19.74
CA TYR A 34 -0.82 -0.36 -18.31
C TYR A 34 0.61 -0.54 -17.81
N PHE A 35 0.86 -0.04 -16.61
CA PHE A 35 2.04 -0.31 -15.82
C PHE A 35 1.66 -1.23 -14.66
N SER A 36 2.55 -2.17 -14.34
CA SER A 36 2.40 -2.97 -13.12
C SER A 36 2.59 -2.08 -11.89
N SER A 37 1.79 -2.26 -10.85
CA SER A 37 1.92 -1.48 -9.61
C SER A 37 3.09 -1.92 -8.72
N THR A 38 3.84 -2.95 -9.11
CA THR A 38 4.88 -3.58 -8.29
C THR A 38 6.30 -3.32 -8.81
N VAL A 39 6.45 -2.49 -9.84
CA VAL A 39 7.78 -2.11 -10.34
C VAL A 39 8.36 -0.98 -9.49
N ALA A 40 9.67 -0.77 -9.60
CA ALA A 40 10.31 0.33 -8.89
C ALA A 40 9.79 1.68 -9.43
N PRO A 41 9.62 2.71 -8.59
CA PRO A 41 9.21 4.05 -9.05
C PRO A 41 10.08 4.61 -10.18
N ALA A 42 11.38 4.26 -10.21
CA ALA A 42 12.29 4.64 -11.29
C ALA A 42 11.86 4.14 -12.68
N ASP A 43 11.09 3.04 -12.75
CA ASP A 43 10.59 2.45 -13.99
C ASP A 43 9.32 3.14 -14.52
N TYR A 44 8.65 3.97 -13.70
CA TYR A 44 7.47 4.74 -14.14
C TYR A 44 7.79 5.97 -14.98
N MET A 45 9.07 6.35 -15.12
CA MET A 45 9.49 7.47 -15.97
C MET A 45 8.84 8.82 -15.62
N ASN A 46 8.47 9.03 -14.36
CA ASN A 46 7.72 10.20 -13.87
C ASN A 46 6.28 10.32 -14.43
N LEU A 47 5.67 9.20 -14.85
CA LEU A 47 4.30 9.16 -15.38
C LEU A 47 3.23 8.95 -14.29
N GLU A 48 3.61 8.82 -13.03
CA GLU A 48 2.70 8.65 -11.88
C GLU A 48 1.57 9.70 -11.82
N PRO A 49 1.79 11.00 -12.15
CA PRO A 49 0.71 11.97 -12.20
C PRO A 49 -0.37 11.68 -13.26
N TYR A 50 -0.09 10.79 -14.21
CA TYR A 50 -0.94 10.40 -15.33
C TYR A 50 -1.51 8.99 -15.18
N PHE A 51 -1.25 8.35 -14.05
CA PHE A 51 -1.77 7.02 -13.76
C PHE A 51 -3.19 7.10 -13.22
N GLN A 52 -3.98 6.13 -13.64
CA GLN A 52 -5.27 5.77 -13.07
C GLN A 52 -5.15 4.34 -12.57
N LEU A 53 -5.31 4.14 -11.26
CA LEU A 53 -5.37 2.81 -10.67
C LEU A 53 -6.69 2.14 -11.08
N GLU A 54 -6.57 0.98 -11.73
CA GLU A 54 -7.65 0.07 -12.09
C GLU A 54 -7.32 -1.32 -11.55
N GLY A 55 -7.98 -1.73 -10.47
CA GLY A 55 -7.72 -2.99 -9.76
C GLY A 55 -6.31 -3.05 -9.17
N MET A 56 -5.38 -3.72 -9.88
CA MET A 56 -3.98 -3.92 -9.48
C MET A 56 -2.98 -3.25 -10.43
N ALA A 57 -3.44 -2.53 -11.45
CA ALA A 57 -2.58 -1.96 -12.49
C ALA A 57 -2.83 -0.47 -12.66
N TYR A 58 -1.80 0.25 -13.13
CA TYR A 58 -1.89 1.67 -13.43
C TYR A 58 -2.12 1.87 -14.92
N ARG A 59 -3.30 2.32 -15.31
CA ARG A 59 -3.58 2.76 -16.68
C ARG A 59 -2.97 4.14 -16.91
N LEU A 60 -2.21 4.30 -17.98
CA LEU A 60 -1.73 5.61 -18.41
C LEU A 60 -2.83 6.38 -19.15
N LEU A 61 -3.06 7.63 -18.75
CA LEU A 61 -3.99 8.55 -19.40
C LEU A 61 -3.26 9.83 -19.87
N PRO A 62 -3.75 10.51 -20.92
CA PRO A 62 -3.24 11.83 -21.31
C PRO A 62 -3.66 12.95 -20.33
N LEU A 63 -4.35 12.61 -19.24
CA LEU A 63 -4.92 13.54 -18.28
C LEU A 63 -4.15 13.43 -16.97
N ARG A 64 -3.64 14.56 -16.50
CA ARG A 64 -2.97 14.63 -15.20
C ARG A 64 -4.02 14.59 -14.09
N ALA A 65 -3.78 13.80 -13.05
CA ALA A 65 -4.61 13.77 -11.87
C ALA A 65 -4.63 15.16 -11.19
N PRO A 66 -5.82 15.74 -10.93
CA PRO A 66 -5.93 17.14 -10.51
C PRO A 66 -5.28 17.41 -9.15
N ASN A 67 -5.25 16.42 -8.26
CA ASN A 67 -4.72 16.53 -6.89
C ASN A 67 -3.51 15.61 -6.66
N TYR A 68 -2.68 15.38 -7.68
CA TYR A 68 -1.51 14.52 -7.54
C TYR A 68 -0.54 15.07 -6.48
N ASN A 69 -0.27 14.27 -5.45
CA ASN A 69 0.72 14.55 -4.43
C ASN A 69 1.99 13.71 -4.71
N PRO A 70 3.15 14.33 -5.04
CA PRO A 70 4.40 13.58 -5.26
C PRO A 70 4.91 12.82 -4.03
N ARG A 71 4.36 13.08 -2.84
CA ARG A 71 4.66 12.37 -1.59
C ARG A 71 3.54 11.41 -1.17
N GLY A 72 2.49 11.27 -1.98
CA GLY A 72 1.38 10.35 -1.76
C GLY A 72 1.46 9.15 -2.70
N ASP A 73 0.33 8.49 -2.89
CA ASP A 73 0.23 7.31 -3.76
C ASP A 73 0.34 7.67 -5.26
N GLU A 74 0.74 6.68 -6.07
CA GLU A 74 0.81 6.88 -7.52
C GLU A 74 -0.59 6.88 -8.15
N GLY A 75 -0.87 7.92 -8.95
CA GLY A 75 -2.08 8.01 -9.75
C GLY A 75 -3.38 8.23 -8.97
N TYR A 76 -4.45 8.42 -9.74
CA TYR A 76 -5.81 8.58 -9.24
C TYR A 76 -6.52 7.22 -9.13
N VAL A 77 -7.33 7.01 -8.09
CA VAL A 77 -8.07 5.76 -7.90
C VAL A 77 -9.40 5.78 -8.66
N GLU A 78 -9.54 4.96 -9.70
CA GLU A 78 -10.82 4.86 -10.42
C GLU A 78 -11.79 3.91 -9.71
N LYS A 79 -12.58 4.50 -8.81
CA LYS A 79 -13.43 3.81 -7.82
C LYS A 79 -14.36 2.75 -8.41
N PRO A 80 -15.15 2.99 -9.48
CA PRO A 80 -16.06 1.97 -10.01
C PRO A 80 -15.34 0.72 -10.51
N ILE A 81 -14.23 0.91 -11.26
CA ILE A 81 -13.44 -0.21 -11.81
C ILE A 81 -12.74 -0.96 -10.69
N CYS A 82 -12.03 -0.25 -9.80
CA CYS A 82 -11.37 -0.86 -8.65
C CYS A 82 -12.33 -1.60 -7.74
N TYR A 83 -13.52 -1.05 -7.50
CA TYR A 83 -14.54 -1.69 -6.67
C TYR A 83 -15.04 -2.99 -7.33
N ASP A 84 -15.41 -2.95 -8.60
CA ASP A 84 -15.87 -4.18 -9.28
C ASP A 84 -14.77 -5.26 -9.31
N ASP A 85 -13.53 -4.87 -9.58
CA ASP A 85 -12.41 -5.80 -9.64
C ASP A 85 -12.11 -6.42 -8.26
N LEU A 86 -11.96 -5.60 -7.21
CA LEU A 86 -11.61 -6.06 -5.86
C LEU A 86 -12.78 -6.77 -5.16
N MET A 87 -14.02 -6.34 -5.40
CA MET A 87 -15.17 -6.87 -4.67
C MET A 87 -15.76 -8.12 -5.34
N ASN A 88 -15.76 -8.14 -6.68
CA ASN A 88 -16.55 -9.11 -7.47
C ASN A 88 -15.70 -10.02 -8.36
N LYS A 89 -14.62 -9.54 -8.98
CA LYS A 89 -13.86 -10.34 -9.97
C LYS A 89 -12.69 -11.11 -9.39
N PHE A 90 -11.91 -10.50 -8.50
CA PHE A 90 -10.72 -11.14 -7.96
C PHE A 90 -11.08 -12.27 -6.99
N ALA A 91 -10.28 -13.34 -7.04
CA ALA A 91 -10.51 -14.54 -6.26
C ALA A 91 -9.45 -14.67 -5.15
N TYR A 92 -9.87 -14.49 -3.91
CA TYR A 92 -9.02 -14.59 -2.71
C TYR A 92 -9.01 -16.01 -2.12
N ARG A 93 -8.87 -17.02 -2.99
CA ARG A 93 -8.99 -18.42 -2.59
C ARG A 93 -7.90 -18.80 -1.60
N GLY A 94 -8.28 -19.42 -0.50
CA GLY A 94 -7.36 -19.88 0.54
C GLY A 94 -6.94 -18.81 1.53
N LEU A 95 -6.89 -17.52 1.14
CA LEU A 95 -6.32 -16.44 1.97
C LEU A 95 -7.05 -16.17 3.30
N ASN A 96 -8.21 -16.80 3.53
CA ASN A 96 -8.95 -16.79 4.78
C ASN A 96 -8.90 -18.11 5.56
N ASN A 97 -8.08 -19.08 5.13
CA ASN A 97 -7.93 -20.39 5.73
C ASN A 97 -6.58 -20.52 6.44
N ALA A 98 -6.61 -20.52 7.78
CA ALA A 98 -5.43 -20.67 8.63
C ALA A 98 -4.77 -22.05 8.59
N ASN A 99 -5.43 -23.05 7.99
CA ASN A 99 -4.89 -24.41 7.85
C ASN A 99 -4.04 -24.57 6.58
N VAL A 100 -3.99 -23.56 5.71
CA VAL A 100 -3.12 -23.56 4.53
C VAL A 100 -1.74 -23.11 4.95
N PHE A 101 -0.71 -23.87 4.57
CA PHE A 101 0.67 -23.45 4.71
C PHE A 101 1.01 -22.40 3.64
N TYR A 102 1.51 -21.25 4.08
CA TYR A 102 2.03 -20.20 3.21
C TYR A 102 3.54 -20.10 3.42
N ASP A 103 4.30 -20.30 2.35
CA ASP A 103 5.73 -19.97 2.38
C ASP A 103 5.96 -18.45 2.34
N GLU A 104 7.21 -18.05 2.52
CA GLU A 104 7.62 -16.65 2.54
C GLU A 104 7.23 -15.88 1.26
N ASN A 105 7.29 -16.53 0.09
CA ASN A 105 6.96 -15.89 -1.18
C ASN A 105 5.46 -15.65 -1.30
N ASN A 106 4.65 -16.64 -0.91
CA ASN A 106 3.20 -16.55 -0.95
C ASN A 106 2.66 -15.49 0.03
N LEU A 107 3.34 -15.25 1.15
CA LEU A 107 2.97 -14.18 2.10
C LEU A 107 3.23 -12.76 1.58
N ARG A 108 4.04 -12.58 0.52
CA ARG A 108 4.33 -11.25 -0.04
C ARG A 108 3.23 -10.73 -0.96
N PHE A 109 2.46 -11.60 -1.62
CA PHE A 109 1.41 -11.18 -2.56
C PHE A 109 0.18 -10.53 -1.90
N PRO A 110 -0.36 -11.03 -0.77
CA PRO A 110 -1.50 -10.43 -0.07
C PRO A 110 -1.30 -8.94 0.29
N ALA A 111 -0.06 -8.55 0.59
CA ALA A 111 0.30 -7.16 0.90
C ALA A 111 -0.14 -6.20 -0.21
N ASN A 112 0.08 -6.56 -1.47
CA ASN A 112 -0.33 -5.74 -2.62
C ASN A 112 -1.84 -5.60 -2.73
N TYR A 113 -2.62 -6.62 -2.36
CA TYR A 113 -4.08 -6.50 -2.34
C TYR A 113 -4.55 -5.59 -1.20
N ARG A 114 -3.92 -5.69 -0.02
CA ARG A 114 -4.26 -4.83 1.14
C ARG A 114 -4.03 -3.36 0.84
N ASP A 115 -2.92 -3.03 0.17
CA ASP A 115 -2.68 -1.69 -0.37
C ASP A 115 -3.86 -1.20 -1.23
N LYS A 116 -4.26 -1.98 -2.24
CA LYS A 116 -5.34 -1.58 -3.16
C LYS A 116 -6.70 -1.47 -2.46
N PHE A 117 -6.99 -2.34 -1.50
CA PHE A 117 -8.18 -2.21 -0.65
C PHE A 117 -8.15 -0.92 0.18
N ALA A 118 -7.02 -0.61 0.82
CA ALA A 118 -6.88 0.59 1.64
C ALA A 118 -7.04 1.86 0.80
N ARG A 119 -6.37 1.93 -0.36
CA ARG A 119 -6.47 3.06 -1.29
C ARG A 119 -7.89 3.26 -1.82
N LEU A 120 -8.57 2.18 -2.21
CA LEU A 120 -9.97 2.27 -2.64
C LEU A 120 -10.90 2.73 -1.51
N ALA A 121 -10.72 2.21 -0.31
CA ALA A 121 -11.56 2.57 0.82
C ALA A 121 -11.35 4.03 1.23
N SER A 122 -10.10 4.52 1.25
CA SER A 122 -9.76 5.93 1.47
C SER A 122 -10.37 6.83 0.40
N ALA A 123 -10.32 6.45 -0.88
CA ALA A 123 -10.94 7.22 -1.97
C ALA A 123 -12.48 7.32 -1.82
N TYR A 124 -13.14 6.33 -1.20
CA TYR A 124 -14.55 6.42 -0.85
C TYR A 124 -14.82 7.31 0.38
N VAL A 125 -13.94 7.29 1.38
CA VAL A 125 -14.00 8.23 2.52
C VAL A 125 -13.87 9.68 2.04
N GLU A 126 -12.88 9.97 1.18
CA GLU A 126 -12.68 11.30 0.58
C GLU A 126 -13.88 11.79 -0.22
N ALA A 127 -14.65 10.86 -0.80
CA ALA A 127 -15.88 11.14 -1.52
C ALA A 127 -17.13 11.14 -0.64
N ASN A 128 -16.97 11.02 0.68
CA ASN A 128 -18.03 10.95 1.68
C ASN A 128 -19.01 9.76 1.50
N ASP A 129 -18.61 8.71 0.79
CA ASP A 129 -19.35 7.45 0.65
C ASP A 129 -18.86 6.44 1.69
N LEU A 130 -19.24 6.69 2.95
CA LEU A 130 -18.82 5.89 4.10
C LEU A 130 -19.36 4.46 4.05
N ALA A 131 -20.48 4.24 3.35
CA ALA A 131 -21.06 2.91 3.20
C ALA A 131 -20.15 2.00 2.36
N LYS A 132 -19.71 2.46 1.18
CA LYS A 132 -18.75 1.72 0.37
C LYS A 132 -17.38 1.63 1.01
N ALA A 133 -16.91 2.70 1.65
CA ALA A 133 -15.64 2.66 2.38
C ALA A 133 -15.62 1.53 3.43
N LYS A 134 -16.71 1.41 4.20
CA LYS A 134 -16.89 0.36 5.21
C LYS A 134 -16.90 -1.03 4.58
N GLU A 135 -17.62 -1.19 3.46
CA GLU A 135 -17.71 -2.46 2.75
C GLU A 135 -16.34 -2.93 2.24
N VAL A 136 -15.60 -2.03 1.58
CA VAL A 136 -14.27 -2.32 1.01
C VAL A 136 -13.26 -2.67 2.10
N ALA A 137 -13.20 -1.87 3.18
CA ALA A 137 -12.31 -2.14 4.30
C ALA A 137 -12.62 -3.49 4.97
N ASN A 138 -13.91 -3.79 5.17
CA ASN A 138 -14.33 -5.05 5.78
C ASN A 138 -14.07 -6.26 4.87
N LYS A 139 -14.30 -6.13 3.56
CA LYS A 139 -13.96 -7.18 2.59
C LYS A 139 -12.50 -7.59 2.72
N CYS A 140 -11.58 -6.61 2.76
CA CYS A 140 -10.15 -6.86 2.94
C CYS A 140 -9.85 -7.73 4.17
N LEU A 141 -10.40 -7.35 5.33
CA LEU A 141 -10.17 -8.05 6.60
C LEU A 141 -10.87 -9.43 6.65
N THR A 142 -11.96 -9.61 5.91
CA THR A 142 -12.64 -10.91 5.77
C THR A 142 -11.90 -11.88 4.87
N VAL A 143 -11.35 -11.40 3.74
CA VAL A 143 -10.67 -12.28 2.77
C VAL A 143 -9.20 -12.53 3.11
N MET A 144 -8.57 -11.64 3.90
CA MET A 144 -7.19 -11.77 4.37
C MET A 144 -7.09 -11.50 5.89
N PRO A 145 -7.78 -12.29 6.73
CA PRO A 145 -7.73 -12.14 8.18
C PRO A 145 -6.34 -12.49 8.71
N ASP A 146 -5.92 -11.82 9.79
CA ASP A 146 -4.62 -12.02 10.44
C ASP A 146 -4.33 -13.47 10.83
N ALA A 147 -5.36 -14.25 11.13
CA ALA A 147 -5.22 -15.66 11.51
C ALA A 147 -4.76 -16.55 10.34
N ALA A 148 -5.05 -16.18 9.09
CA ALA A 148 -4.65 -16.92 7.90
C ALA A 148 -3.46 -16.27 7.21
N ILE A 149 -3.50 -14.96 7.02
CA ILE A 149 -2.41 -14.16 6.47
C ILE A 149 -2.09 -13.09 7.52
N PRO A 150 -0.95 -13.17 8.22
CA PRO A 150 -0.58 -12.17 9.21
C PRO A 150 -0.68 -10.75 8.66
N PHE A 151 -1.21 -9.83 9.46
CA PHE A 151 -1.22 -8.41 9.12
C PHE A 151 0.21 -7.88 8.91
N ASP A 152 0.33 -7.00 7.91
CA ASP A 152 1.58 -6.43 7.39
C ASP A 152 1.56 -4.90 7.48
N TYR A 153 2.57 -4.26 6.89
CA TYR A 153 2.74 -2.81 6.91
C TYR A 153 1.69 -2.02 6.10
N TYR A 154 0.91 -2.66 5.21
CA TYR A 154 -0.22 -2.00 4.53
C TYR A 154 -1.49 -2.04 5.38
N THR A 155 -1.63 -3.02 6.27
CA THR A 155 -2.84 -3.18 7.08
C THR A 155 -3.19 -1.93 7.91
N PRO A 156 -2.24 -1.20 8.54
CA PRO A 156 -2.55 0.04 9.25
C PRO A 156 -3.17 1.14 8.37
N GLN A 157 -3.02 1.11 7.05
CA GLN A 157 -3.64 2.09 6.16
C GLN A 157 -5.19 1.99 6.16
N LEU A 158 -5.76 0.89 6.65
CA LEU A 158 -7.20 0.76 6.87
C LEU A 158 -7.68 1.46 8.15
N VAL A 159 -6.80 1.80 9.08
CA VAL A 159 -7.17 2.39 10.39
C VAL A 159 -7.93 3.73 10.25
N PRO A 160 -7.47 4.71 9.45
CA PRO A 160 -8.20 5.95 9.26
C PRO A 160 -9.60 5.72 8.67
N VAL A 161 -9.71 4.78 7.72
CA VAL A 161 -10.98 4.38 7.12
C VAL A 161 -11.93 3.78 8.16
N LEU A 162 -11.44 2.83 8.95
CA LEU A 162 -12.21 2.18 10.01
C LEU A 162 -12.69 3.19 11.05
N TYR A 163 -11.86 4.19 11.40
CA TYR A 163 -12.28 5.30 12.25
C TYR A 163 -13.39 6.15 11.62
N ALA A 164 -13.25 6.49 10.34
CA ALA A 164 -14.23 7.30 9.60
C ALA A 164 -15.60 6.61 9.50
N VAL A 165 -15.63 5.28 9.42
CA VAL A 165 -16.87 4.49 9.35
C VAL A 165 -17.38 4.00 10.72
N GLY A 166 -16.76 4.46 11.81
CA GLY A 166 -17.19 4.18 13.19
C GLY A 166 -16.71 2.85 13.79
N GLU A 167 -15.86 2.08 13.10
CA GLU A 167 -15.34 0.79 13.57
C GLU A 167 -14.01 0.93 14.36
N LYS A 168 -14.00 1.81 15.35
CA LYS A 168 -12.80 2.17 16.12
C LYS A 168 -12.17 0.99 16.86
N ASP A 169 -12.98 0.09 17.43
CA ASP A 169 -12.46 -1.08 18.16
C ASP A 169 -11.64 -2.00 17.27
N LYS A 170 -12.09 -2.19 16.02
CA LYS A 170 -11.38 -3.00 15.02
C LYS A 170 -10.06 -2.33 14.61
N ALA A 171 -10.08 -1.02 14.38
CA ALA A 171 -8.89 -0.25 14.06
C ALA A 171 -7.85 -0.29 15.20
N ASN A 172 -8.31 -0.14 16.43
CA ASN A 172 -7.50 -0.22 17.64
C ASN A 172 -6.86 -1.59 17.82
N ALA A 173 -7.63 -2.66 17.60
CA ALA A 173 -7.14 -4.03 17.66
C ALA A 173 -6.06 -4.33 16.61
N ILE A 174 -6.16 -3.76 15.40
CA ILE A 174 -5.12 -3.87 14.36
C ILE A 174 -3.82 -3.24 14.86
N MET A 175 -3.88 -1.98 15.33
CA MET A 175 -2.69 -1.27 15.82
C MET A 175 -2.06 -1.99 17.01
N ASP A 176 -2.86 -2.38 18.01
CA ASP A 176 -2.35 -3.05 19.21
C ASP A 176 -1.66 -4.37 18.88
N LYS A 177 -2.27 -5.16 17.98
CA LYS A 177 -1.72 -6.44 17.55
C LYS A 177 -0.39 -6.27 16.83
N LEU A 178 -0.33 -5.34 15.88
CA LEU A 178 0.88 -5.09 15.10
C LEU A 178 2.00 -4.55 15.97
N THR A 179 1.71 -3.59 16.88
CA THR A 179 2.71 -3.09 17.84
C THR A 179 3.21 -4.21 18.75
N ALA A 180 2.33 -5.03 19.30
CA ALA A 180 2.74 -6.13 20.20
C ALA A 180 3.63 -7.15 19.47
N ARG A 181 3.22 -7.59 18.27
CA ARG A 181 3.99 -8.53 17.44
C ARG A 181 5.36 -7.96 17.07
N SER A 182 5.41 -6.72 16.56
CA SER A 182 6.67 -6.08 16.19
C SER A 182 7.60 -5.90 17.40
N THR A 183 7.05 -5.52 18.56
CA THR A 183 7.84 -5.38 19.80
C THR A 183 8.48 -6.72 20.18
N GLN A 184 7.69 -7.78 20.22
CA GLN A 184 8.17 -9.12 20.58
C GLN A 184 9.29 -9.59 19.64
N VAL A 185 9.10 -9.44 18.33
CA VAL A 185 10.07 -9.91 17.34
C VAL A 185 11.35 -9.07 17.33
N LEU A 186 11.23 -7.73 17.42
CA LEU A 186 12.40 -6.85 17.47
C LEU A 186 13.21 -7.07 18.75
N SER A 187 12.57 -7.28 19.90
CA SER A 187 13.27 -7.63 21.14
C SER A 187 14.01 -8.97 21.05
N TYR A 188 13.47 -9.95 20.31
CA TYR A 188 14.17 -11.22 20.06
C TYR A 188 15.44 -11.03 19.22
N TYR A 189 15.39 -10.18 18.20
CA TYR A 189 16.56 -9.96 17.35
C TYR A 189 17.63 -9.08 17.99
N GLN A 190 17.30 -8.28 19.01
CA GLN A 190 18.30 -7.54 19.79
C GLN A 190 19.24 -8.46 20.60
N THR A 191 18.85 -9.72 20.84
CA THR A 191 19.62 -10.68 21.63
C THR A 191 20.40 -11.71 20.79
N HIS A 192 20.30 -11.65 19.46
CA HIS A 192 20.93 -12.58 18.51
C HIS A 192 21.73 -11.81 17.44
N ASP A 193 22.52 -12.52 16.62
CA ASP A 193 23.34 -11.92 15.56
C ASP A 193 22.44 -11.22 14.52
N GLY A 194 22.30 -9.89 14.67
CA GLY A 194 21.30 -9.09 13.98
C GLY A 194 21.42 -9.13 12.45
N ALA A 195 22.66 -9.25 11.95
CA ALA A 195 22.97 -9.24 10.52
C ALA A 195 22.30 -10.37 9.73
N LEU A 196 21.92 -11.48 10.38
CA LEU A 196 21.21 -12.59 9.74
C LEU A 196 19.72 -12.32 9.52
N PHE A 197 19.18 -11.24 10.09
CA PHE A 197 17.73 -10.96 10.13
C PHE A 197 17.35 -9.53 9.71
N ASP A 198 18.26 -8.80 9.07
CA ASP A 198 18.06 -7.40 8.66
C ASP A 198 16.76 -7.19 7.85
N ASP A 199 16.47 -8.08 6.90
CA ASP A 199 15.26 -7.99 6.07
C ASP A 199 13.96 -8.19 6.89
N ALA A 200 13.96 -9.16 7.80
CA ALA A 200 12.83 -9.41 8.69
C ALA A 200 12.62 -8.23 9.65
N GLN A 201 13.69 -7.72 10.25
CA GLN A 201 13.65 -6.53 11.11
C GLN A 201 13.07 -5.33 10.37
N ARG A 202 13.54 -5.07 9.14
CA ARG A 202 13.05 -3.97 8.31
C ARG A 202 11.54 -4.02 8.08
N GLY A 203 10.98 -5.22 7.85
CA GLY A 203 9.54 -5.41 7.70
C GLY A 203 8.74 -5.00 8.96
N TYR A 204 9.22 -5.37 10.15
CA TYR A 204 8.57 -5.00 11.41
C TYR A 204 8.74 -3.51 11.76
N LEU A 205 9.87 -2.90 11.39
CA LEU A 205 10.09 -1.45 11.53
C LEU A 205 9.16 -0.66 10.61
N LEU A 206 9.01 -1.07 9.34
CA LEU A 206 8.04 -0.47 8.41
C LEU A 206 6.61 -0.61 8.94
N THR A 207 6.27 -1.77 9.51
CA THR A 207 4.97 -1.99 10.13
C THR A 207 4.72 -1.03 11.29
N LEU A 208 5.70 -0.83 12.18
CA LEU A 208 5.59 0.13 13.28
C LEU A 208 5.49 1.58 12.79
N GLN A 209 6.22 1.94 11.75
CA GLN A 209 6.12 3.27 11.14
C GLN A 209 4.72 3.51 10.57
N SER A 210 4.15 2.50 9.90
CA SER A 210 2.79 2.54 9.38
C SER A 210 1.74 2.64 10.50
N VAL A 211 1.92 1.90 11.61
CA VAL A 211 1.07 2.05 12.81
C VAL A 211 1.17 3.46 13.41
N ALA A 212 2.38 4.02 13.52
CA ALA A 212 2.56 5.38 14.05
C ALA A 212 1.87 6.43 13.15
N GLN A 213 2.03 6.32 11.83
CA GLN A 213 1.35 7.20 10.88
C GLN A 213 -0.18 7.08 10.99
N ALA A 214 -0.70 5.85 11.05
CA ALA A 214 -2.13 5.60 11.21
C ALA A 214 -2.68 6.18 12.52
N ALA A 215 -1.99 5.95 13.64
CA ALA A 215 -2.36 6.48 14.96
C ALA A 215 -2.35 8.02 14.96
N GLN A 216 -1.35 8.64 14.31
CA GLN A 216 -1.27 10.09 14.16
C GLN A 216 -2.45 10.66 13.36
N GLN A 217 -2.83 10.00 12.25
CA GLN A 217 -3.95 10.43 11.40
C GLN A 217 -5.30 10.40 12.13
N VAL A 218 -5.50 9.45 13.05
CA VAL A 218 -6.73 9.32 13.84
C VAL A 218 -6.68 10.03 15.20
N GLY A 219 -5.56 10.69 15.52
CA GLY A 219 -5.37 11.42 16.78
C GLY A 219 -5.15 10.53 18.01
N ASP A 220 -4.82 9.24 17.85
CA ASP A 220 -4.55 8.32 18.96
C ASP A 220 -3.10 8.48 19.44
N GLN A 221 -2.90 9.45 20.33
CA GLN A 221 -1.57 9.73 20.90
C GLN A 221 -1.01 8.56 21.71
N ALA A 222 -1.84 7.77 22.38
CA ALA A 222 -1.37 6.67 23.21
C ALA A 222 -0.71 5.58 22.34
N ARG A 223 -1.37 5.17 21.25
CA ARG A 223 -0.80 4.17 20.32
C ARG A 223 0.35 4.71 19.49
N TYR A 224 0.29 5.99 19.10
CA TYR A 224 1.41 6.67 18.45
C TYR A 224 2.69 6.58 19.31
N GLN A 225 2.62 7.03 20.57
CA GLN A 225 3.76 7.01 21.47
C GLN A 225 4.27 5.59 21.71
N LYS A 226 3.36 4.62 21.88
CA LYS A 226 3.73 3.20 22.05
C LYS A 226 4.53 2.67 20.86
N ALA A 227 4.14 2.99 19.62
CA ALA A 227 4.89 2.59 18.43
C ALA A 227 6.24 3.31 18.34
N MET A 228 6.28 4.62 18.64
CA MET A 228 7.50 5.43 18.59
C MET A 228 8.56 5.02 19.60
N VAL A 229 8.17 4.57 20.80
CA VAL A 229 9.11 4.04 21.80
C VAL A 229 9.89 2.86 21.24
N VAL A 230 9.23 1.97 20.49
CA VAL A 230 9.87 0.80 19.88
C VAL A 230 10.74 1.20 18.68
N LEU A 231 10.35 2.21 17.92
CA LEU A 231 11.10 2.72 16.76
C LEU A 231 12.35 3.53 17.12
N SER A 232 12.31 4.27 18.24
CA SER A 232 13.33 5.26 18.61
C SER A 232 14.77 4.76 18.52
N PRO A 233 15.12 3.54 18.99
CA PRO A 233 16.49 3.02 18.88
C PRO A 233 16.99 2.85 17.43
N TYR A 234 16.07 2.64 16.49
CA TYR A 234 16.37 2.32 15.09
C TYR A 234 16.42 3.57 14.19
N LEU A 235 15.75 4.65 14.57
CA LEU A 235 15.71 5.89 13.79
C LEU A 235 17.08 6.61 13.73
N GLY A 236 17.94 6.39 14.72
CA GLY A 236 19.29 6.99 14.77
C GLY A 236 20.38 6.25 14.00
N GLN A 237 20.12 5.02 13.55
CA GLN A 237 21.15 4.16 12.93
C GLN A 237 21.15 4.21 11.39
N GLY A 238 20.11 4.77 10.75
CA GLY A 238 19.94 4.80 9.29
C GLY A 238 20.46 6.06 8.57
N GLY A 239 21.21 6.93 9.26
CA GLY A 239 21.63 8.25 8.75
C GLY A 239 23.03 8.33 8.13
N GLY A 240 23.67 7.20 7.83
CA GLY A 240 25.01 7.19 7.26
C GLY A 240 25.21 6.07 6.26
N GLN A 241 24.94 6.36 4.99
CA GLN A 241 25.70 5.93 3.81
C GLN A 241 25.22 6.70 2.58
#